data_AF-A0A929A3D3-F1
#
_entry.id   AF-A0A929A3D3-F1
#
_cell.length_a   1.000
_cell.length_b   1.000
_cell.length_c   1.000
_cell.angle_alpha   90.00
_cell.angle_beta   90.00
_cell.angle_gamma   90.00
#
_symmetry.space_group_name_H-M   'P 1'
#
loop_
_entity.id
_entity.type
_entity.pdbx_description
1 polymer ?
#
loop_
_entity_poly.entity_id
_entity_poly.type
_entity_poly.pdbx_seq_one_letter_code
_entity_poly.pdbx_strand_id
1 'polypeptide(L)' 'MLTQFVSLSVPLQPTPAAMERAIAQSLQAYGEPLRWAITAVDVESQTAAIEAVVTVTTRIA' A
#
# COMPACT_ATOMS: atom_id res chain seq x y z
N MET A 1 -0.15 13.78 -14.67
CA MET A 1 0.15 12.75 -13.65
C MET A 1 0.03 13.40 -12.29
N LEU A 2 -0.72 12.79 -11.38
CA LEU A 2 -0.91 13.29 -10.01
C LEU A 2 -0.24 12.32 -9.03
N THR A 3 0.51 12.85 -8.07
CA THR A 3 1.10 12.07 -6.98
C THR A 3 0.26 12.26 -5.73
N GLN A 4 -0.10 11.18 -5.06
CA GLN A 4 -0.88 11.21 -3.81
C GLN A 4 -0.20 10.39 -2.72
N PHE A 5 -0.44 10.78 -1.47
CA PHE A 5 -0.03 10.04 -0.28
C PHE A 5 -1.21 9.20 0.22
N VAL A 6 -0.95 7.93 0.53
CA VAL A 6 -1.95 6.95 0.94
C VAL A 6 -1.50 6.31 2.25
N SER A 7 -2.40 6.26 3.23
CA SER A 7 -2.24 5.47 4.44
C SER A 7 -3.31 4.37 4.45
N LEU A 8 -2.91 3.12 4.66
CA LEU A 8 -3.84 2.00 4.77
C LEU A 8 -3.36 0.94 5.78
N SER A 9 -4.27 0.08 6.20
CA SER A 9 -3.95 -1.11 6.97
C SER A 9 -4.09 -2.36 6.10
N VAL A 10 -3.11 -3.25 6.14
CA VAL A 10 -3.08 -4.50 5.36
C VAL A 10 -2.93 -5.68 6.32
N PRO A 11 -3.74 -6.76 6.18
CA PRO A 11 -3.57 -7.97 7.00
C PRO A 11 -2.18 -8.58 6.85
N LEU A 12 -1.60 -9.03 7.97
CA LEU A 12 -0.31 -9.71 7.96
C LEU A 12 -0.38 -10.98 7.13
N GLN A 13 0.67 -11.20 6.34
CA GLN A 13 0.82 -12.37 5.49
C GLN A 13 1.90 -13.31 6.06
N PRO A 14 1.79 -14.63 5.84
CA PRO A 14 2.66 -15.61 6.47
C PRO A 14 4.12 -15.56 5.98
N THR A 15 4.40 -14.86 4.87
CA THR A 15 5.76 -14.71 4.34
C THR A 15 6.01 -13.28 3.86
N PRO A 16 7.26 -12.78 3.90
CA PRO A 16 7.60 -11.45 3.39
C PRO A 16 7.19 -11.24 1.92
N ALA A 17 7.38 -12.25 1.07
CA ALA A 17 7.01 -12.17 -0.34
C ALA A 17 5.49 -12.15 -0.57
N ALA A 18 4.70 -12.78 0.31
CA ALA A 18 3.24 -12.66 0.27
C ALA A 18 2.80 -11.27 0.77
N MET A 19 3.49 -10.73 1.79
CA MET A 19 3.24 -9.40 2.32
C MET A 19 3.48 -8.31 1.26
N GLU A 20 4.62 -8.36 0.58
CA GLU A 20 4.97 -7.44 -0.50
C GLU A 20 3.88 -7.41 -1.59
N ARG A 21 3.42 -8.59 -2.03
CA ARG A 21 2.35 -8.72 -3.02
C ARG A 21 1.03 -8.15 -2.52
N ALA A 22 0.64 -8.44 -1.28
CA ALA A 22 -0.61 -7.96 -0.69
C ALA A 22 -0.62 -6.42 -0.58
N ILE A 23 0.49 -5.82 -0.17
CA ILE A 23 0.65 -4.36 -0.11
C ILE A 23 0.55 -3.75 -1.51
N ALA A 24 1.32 -4.27 -2.47
CA ALA A 24 1.32 -3.76 -3.85
C ALA A 24 -0.08 -3.85 -4.49
N GLN A 25 -0.78 -4.97 -4.30
CA GLN A 25 -2.15 -5.16 -4.78
C GLN A 25 -3.13 -4.18 -4.11
N SER A 26 -3.03 -3.98 -2.80
CA SER A 26 -3.89 -3.04 -2.08
C SER A 26 -3.70 -1.61 -2.54
N LEU A 27 -2.46 -1.21 -2.85
CA LEU A 27 -2.13 0.13 -3.33
C LEU A 27 -2.65 0.42 -4.74
N GLN A 28 -2.82 -0.60 -5.60
CA GLN A 28 -3.38 -0.44 -6.94
C GLN A 28 -4.81 0.13 -6.94
N ALA A 29 -5.58 -0.06 -5.87
CA ALA A 29 -6.89 0.56 -5.71
C ALA A 29 -6.83 2.11 -5.64
N TYR A 30 -5.66 2.64 -5.29
CA TYR A 30 -5.41 4.08 -5.18
C TYR A 30 -4.65 4.61 -6.39
N GLY A 31 -3.68 3.86 -6.90
CA GLY A 31 -2.89 4.23 -8.08
C GLY A 31 -1.68 3.32 -8.26
N GLU A 32 -0.79 3.66 -9.19
CA GLU A 32 0.45 2.91 -9.38
C GLU A 32 1.44 3.22 -8.23
N PRO A 33 1.86 2.23 -7.43
CA PRO A 33 2.74 2.49 -6.29
C PRO A 33 4.15 2.84 -6.72
N LEU A 34 4.67 3.98 -6.24
CA LEU A 34 6.06 4.39 -6.45
C LEU A 34 6.98 3.97 -5.31
N ARG A 35 6.53 4.20 -4.06
CA ARG A 35 7.26 3.85 -2.83
C ARG A 35 6.26 3.64 -1.71
N TRP A 36 6.57 2.72 -0.82
CA TRP A 36 5.79 2.50 0.40
C TRP A 36 6.70 2.03 1.53
N ALA A 37 6.20 2.12 2.76
CA ALA A 37 6.85 1.59 3.95
C ALA A 37 5.81 1.05 4.93
N ILE A 38 6.16 -0.02 5.65
CA ILE A 38 5.44 -0.42 6.85
C ILE A 38 5.86 0.54 7.96
N THR A 39 4.90 1.23 8.58
CA THR A 39 5.15 2.21 9.65
C THR A 39 4.83 1.66 11.03
N ALA A 40 3.93 0.68 11.11
CA ALA A 40 3.62 -0.05 12.33
C ALA A 40 3.13 -1.48 12.01
N VAL A 41 3.28 -2.38 12.98
CA VAL A 41 2.71 -3.73 12.96
C VAL A 41 1.91 -3.91 14.23
N ASP A 42 0.64 -4.28 14.07
CA ASP A 42 -0.26 -4.64 15.15
C ASP A 42 -0.45 -6.17 15.15
N VAL A 43 0.14 -6.81 16.16
CA VAL A 43 0.10 -8.26 16.32
C VAL A 43 -1.23 -8.73 16.89
N GLU A 44 -1.96 -7.90 17.63
CA GLU A 44 -3.27 -8.27 18.19
C GLU A 44 -4.32 -8.31 17.08
N SER A 45 -4.35 -7.29 16.23
CA SER A 45 -5.26 -7.24 15.08
C SER A 45 -4.74 -8.00 13.85
N GLN A 46 -3.51 -8.50 13.88
CA GLN A 46 -2.83 -9.14 12.75
C GLN A 46 -2.81 -8.25 11.49
N THR A 47 -2.43 -6.98 11.66
CA THR A 47 -2.33 -6.01 10.55
C THR A 47 -1.02 -5.24 10.55
N ALA A 48 -0.65 -4.68 9.40
CA ALA A 48 0.43 -3.71 9.25
C ALA A 48 -0.11 -2.40 8.70
N ALA A 49 0.31 -1.29 9.31
CA ALA A 49 0.06 0.05 8.80
C ALA A 49 1.08 0.38 7.71
N ILE A 50 0.58 0.81 6.55
CA ILE A 50 1.36 1.15 5.37
C ILE A 50 1.17 2.63 5.04
N GLU A 51 2.27 3.32 4.79
CA GLU A 51 2.27 4.63 4.16
C GLU A 51 2.92 4.55 2.79
N ALA A 52 2.29 5.15 1.79
CA ALA A 52 2.69 5.01 0.39
C ALA A 52 2.53 6.30 -0.40
N VAL A 53 3.35 6.42 -1.43
CA VAL A 53 3.22 7.40 -2.51
C VAL A 53 2.82 6.64 -3.77
N VAL A 54 1.72 7.04 -4.38
CA VAL A 54 1.24 6.45 -5.64
C VAL A 54 1.02 7.53 -6.71
N THR A 55 1.07 7.12 -7.97
CA THR A 55 0.78 7.96 -9.12
C THR A 55 -0.53 7.58 -9.79
N VAL A 56 -1.32 8.60 -10.09
CA VAL A 56 -2.57 8.48 -10.82
C VAL A 56 -2.42 9.18 -12.16
N THR A 57 -2.63 8.43 -13.23
CA THR A 57 -2.69 9.00 -14.58
C THR A 57 -4.09 9.52 -14.83
N THR A 58 -4.28 10.81 -14.60
CA THR A 58 -5.51 11.51 -15.02
C THR A 58 -5.52 11.60 -16.54
N ARG A 59 -6.45 10.90 -17.19
CA ARG A 59 -6.80 11.20 -18.58
C ARG A 59 -7.81 12.35 -18.55
N ILE A 60 -7.42 13.49 -19.12
CA ILE A 60 -8.35 14.59 -19.39
C ILE A 60 -9.00 14.24 -20.73
N ALA A 61 -10.31 14.08 -20.73
CA ALA A 61 -11.12 13.84 -21.92
C ALA A 61 -11.28 15.12 -22.74
#